data_AF-A0A6H0T9Q5-F1
#
_entry.id   AF-A0A6H0T9Q5-F1
#
_cell.length_a   1.000
_cell.length_b   1.000
_cell.length_c   1.000
_cell.angle_alpha   90.00
_cell.angle_beta   90.00
_cell.angle_gamma   90.00
#
_symmetry.space_group_name_H-M   'P 1'
#
loop_
_entity.id
_entity.type
_entity.pdbx_description
1 polymer ?
#
loop_
_entity_poly.entity_id
_entity_poly.type
_entity_poly.pdbx_seq_one_letter_code
_entity_poly.pdbx_strand_id
1 'polypeptide(L)' 'MTNPFENDNYTYKVLKNEEGQYSLWPVFLDVPIGWNVVHEEASRNDCLQYVENNWKDLNPKSNQVGEKILVGKR' A
#
# COMPACT_ATOMS: atom_id res chain seq x y z
N MET A 1 10.53 -16.09 -12.48
CA MET A 1 9.29 -15.49 -13.02
C MET A 1 9.07 -14.20 -12.26
N THR A 2 9.25 -13.04 -12.91
CA THR A 2 9.21 -11.73 -12.25
C THR A 2 7.76 -11.35 -11.96
N ASN A 3 7.39 -11.31 -10.68
CA ASN A 3 6.07 -10.90 -10.24
C ASN A 3 5.86 -9.42 -10.60
N PRO A 4 4.83 -9.04 -11.38
CA PRO A 4 4.60 -7.66 -11.79
C PRO A 4 4.35 -6.70 -10.60
N PHE A 5 3.99 -7.24 -9.45
CA PHE A 5 3.82 -6.50 -8.18
C PHE A 5 5.13 -6.32 -7.39
N GLU A 6 6.22 -6.94 -7.83
CA GLU A 6 7.57 -6.84 -7.23
C GLU A 6 8.54 -6.07 -8.14
N ASN A 7 8.02 -5.45 -9.20
CA ASN A 7 8.82 -4.61 -10.07
C ASN A 7 8.90 -3.21 -9.46
N ASP A 8 10.03 -2.88 -8.85
CA ASP A 8 10.33 -1.56 -8.27
C ASP A 8 10.31 -0.43 -9.32
N ASN A 9 10.28 -0.78 -10.61
CA ASN A 9 10.17 0.17 -11.71
C ASN A 9 8.75 0.70 -11.94
N TYR A 10 7.74 0.16 -11.25
CA TYR A 10 6.36 0.69 -11.35
C TYR A 10 6.04 1.60 -10.17
N THR A 11 5.21 2.61 -10.44
CA THR A 11 4.67 3.51 -9.45
C THR A 11 3.41 2.93 -8.80
N TYR A 12 3.33 3.10 -7.49
CA TYR A 12 2.22 2.69 -6.65
C TYR A 12 1.67 3.92 -5.94
N LYS A 13 0.43 3.83 -5.49
CA LYS A 13 -0.24 4.81 -4.64
C LYS A 13 -0.74 4.10 -3.39
N VAL A 14 -0.80 4.82 -2.28
CA VAL A 14 -1.34 4.28 -1.03
C VAL A 14 -2.79 4.72 -0.92
N LEU A 15 -3.66 3.73 -0.81
CA LEU A 15 -5.07 3.93 -0.54
C LEU A 15 -5.35 3.72 0.93
N LYS A 16 -6.32 4.48 1.46
CA LYS A 16 -6.86 4.33 2.80
C LYS A 16 -8.38 4.26 2.73
N ASN A 17 -8.97 3.26 3.39
CA ASN A 17 -10.42 3.20 3.54
C ASN A 17 -10.89 3.98 4.78
N GLU A 18 -12.21 4.12 4.92
CA GLU A 18 -12.82 4.77 6.09
C GLU A 18 -12.54 4.03 7.41
N GLU A 19 -12.24 2.74 7.35
CA GLU A 19 -11.84 1.91 8.50
C GLU A 19 -10.36 2.13 8.92
N GLY A 20 -9.62 2.96 8.19
CA GLY A 20 -8.23 3.29 8.51
C GLY A 20 -7.19 2.25 8.06
N GLN A 21 -7.59 1.30 7.22
CA GLN A 21 -6.69 0.31 6.61
C GLN A 21 -5.97 0.90 5.40
N TYR A 22 -4.72 0.50 5.19
CA TYR A 22 -3.91 0.92 4.06
C TYR A 22 -3.74 -0.21 3.02
N SER A 23 -3.81 0.13 1.73
CA SER A 23 -3.55 -0.77 0.62
C SER A 23 -2.60 -0.11 -0.39
N LEU A 24 -1.61 -0.87 -0.87
CA LEU A 24 -0.80 -0.45 -2.02
C LEU A 24 -1.55 -0.80 -3.29
N TRP A 25 -1.79 0.21 -4.12
CA TRP A 25 -2.49 0.09 -5.38
C TRP A 25 -1.62 0.58 -6.52
N PRO A 26 -1.48 -0.14 -7.64
CA PRO A 26 -0.74 0.35 -8.78
C PRO A 26 -1.39 1.61 -9.37
N VAL A 27 -0.60 2.60 -9.78
CA VAL A 27 -1.19 3.87 -10.26
C VAL A 27 -1.97 3.74 -11.55
N PHE A 28 -1.60 2.76 -12.38
CA PHE A 28 -2.25 2.43 -13.66
C PHE A 28 -3.63 1.76 -13.50
N LEU A 29 -4.04 1.40 -12.28
CA LEU A 29 -5.37 0.86 -12.01
C LEU A 29 -6.27 1.96 -11.42
N ASP A 30 -7.54 1.94 -11.83
CA ASP A 30 -8.59 2.74 -11.22
C ASP A 30 -8.75 2.41 -9.73
N VAL A 31 -9.03 3.45 -8.94
CA VAL A 31 -9.20 3.32 -7.50
C VAL A 31 -10.60 2.77 -7.22
N PRO A 32 -10.74 1.68 -6.45
CA PRO A 32 -12.04 1.15 -6.09
C PRO A 32 -12.83 2.13 -5.23
N ILE A 33 -14.16 2.12 -5.38
CA ILE A 33 -15.06 2.97 -4.59
C ILE A 33 -14.94 2.64 -3.09
N GLY A 34 -14.95 3.68 -2.25
CA GLY A 34 -14.74 3.55 -0.79
C GLY A 34 -13.27 3.58 -0.36
N TRP A 35 -12.33 3.67 -1.30
CA TRP A 35 -10.91 3.89 -1.01
C TRP A 35 -10.49 5.29 -1.42
N ASN A 36 -9.74 5.95 -0.54
CA ASN A 36 -9.22 7.30 -0.77
C ASN A 36 -7.71 7.24 -0.96
N VAL A 37 -7.19 7.95 -1.96
CA VAL A 37 -5.75 8.09 -2.17
C VAL A 37 -5.20 8.99 -1.06
N VAL A 38 -4.29 8.46 -0.24
CA VAL A 38 -3.60 9.20 0.82
C VAL A 38 -2.13 9.47 0.48
N HIS A 39 -1.58 8.69 -0.45
CA HIS A 39 -0.25 8.91 -1.03
C HIS A 39 -0.34 8.68 -2.54
N GLU A 40 0.20 9.59 -3.34
CA GLU A 40 0.11 9.57 -4.80
C GLU A 40 1.15 8.62 -5.43
N GLU A 41 1.49 8.84 -6.70
CA GLU A 41 2.44 8.02 -7.47
C GLU A 41 3.87 8.09 -6.91
N ALA A 42 4.23 7.06 -6.16
CA ALA A 42 5.56 6.93 -5.59
C ALA A 42 6.12 5.51 -5.81
N SER A 43 7.42 5.37 -5.61
CA SER A 43 8.06 4.05 -5.61
C SER A 43 7.48 3.18 -4.50
N ARG A 44 7.56 1.85 -4.68
CA ARG A 44 7.10 0.89 -3.67
C ARG A 44 7.70 1.17 -2.29
N ASN A 45 9.01 1.44 -2.23
CA ASN A 45 9.70 1.73 -0.98
C ASN A 45 9.16 2.99 -0.29
N ASP A 46 8.86 4.04 -1.05
CA ASP A 46 8.33 5.30 -0.53
C ASP A 46 6.89 5.12 0.00
N CYS A 47 6.06 4.38 -0.73
CA CYS A 47 4.72 3.98 -0.27
C CYS A 47 4.78 3.17 1.03
N LEU A 48 5.70 2.20 1.13
CA LEU A 48 5.88 1.41 2.35
C LEU A 48 6.31 2.29 3.53
N GLN A 49 7.29 3.16 3.31
CA GLN A 49 7.76 4.10 4.33
C GLN A 49 6.64 5.06 4.77
N TYR A 50 5.80 5.54 3.83
CA TYR A 50 4.63 6.34 4.16
C TYR A 50 3.67 5.56 5.06
N VAL A 51 3.35 4.32 4.71
CA VAL A 51 2.46 3.46 5.51
C VAL A 51 3.06 3.20 6.89
N GLU A 52 4.35 2.87 6.99
CA GLU A 52 5.03 2.67 8.28
C GLU A 52 4.99 3.92 9.17
N ASN A 53 5.17 5.11 8.59
CA ASN A 53 5.14 6.37 9.33
C ASN A 53 3.72 6.79 9.75
N ASN A 54 2.71 6.52 8.91
CA ASN A 54 1.33 6.94 9.14
C ASN A 54 0.50 5.90 9.91
N TRP A 55 0.89 4.62 9.88
CA TRP A 55 0.24 3.55 10.62
C TRP A 55 0.81 3.44 12.04
N LYS A 56 0.62 4.51 12.83
CA LYS A 56 1.08 4.60 14.24
C LYS A 56 0.49 3.55 15.19
N ASP A 57 -0.58 2.86 14.79
CA ASP A 57 -1.27 1.83 15.60
C ASP A 57 -0.80 0.39 15.30
N LEU A 58 0.37 0.22 14.69
CA LEU A 58 0.99 -1.11 14.59
C LEU A 58 1.67 -1.44 15.91
N ASN A 59 0.88 -2.08 16.77
CA ASN A 59 1.31 -2.84 17.94
C ASN A 59 2.67 -3.52 17.65
N PRO A 60 3.74 -3.27 18.44
CA PRO A 60 5.14 -3.64 18.11
C PRO A 60 5.44 -5.14 18.08
N LYS A 61 4.42 -6.00 18.06
CA LYS A 61 4.54 -7.46 17.94
C LYS A 61 4.36 -7.98 16.51
N SER A 62 3.96 -7.14 15.56
CA SER A 62 3.75 -7.56 14.17
C SER A 62 4.92 -7.09 13.30
N ASN A 63 6.03 -7.82 13.33
CA ASN A 63 7.20 -7.63 12.46
C ASN A 63 6.93 -8.08 11.00
N GLN A 64 5.68 -7.96 10.54
CA GLN A 64 5.18 -8.40 9.24
C GLN A 64 4.33 -7.29 8.62
N VAL A 65 4.87 -6.06 8.56
CA VAL A 65 4.28 -4.95 7.81
C VAL A 65 3.97 -5.37 6.35
N GLY A 66 4.67 -6.36 5.82
CA GLY A 66 4.42 -6.95 4.51
C GLY A 66 3.14 -7.79 4.35
N GLU A 67 2.46 -8.21 5.42
CA GLU A 67 1.28 -9.12 5.32
C GLU A 67 -0.08 -8.45 5.52
N LYS A 68 -0.13 -7.28 6.15
CA LYS A 68 -1.40 -6.55 6.36
C LYS A 68 -1.72 -5.50 5.30
N ILE A 69 -0.78 -5.20 4.42
CA ILE A 69 -1.10 -4.49 3.19
C ILE A 69 -1.84 -5.50 2.32
N LEU A 70 -3.14 -5.31 2.14
CA LEU A 70 -3.93 -6.07 1.19
C LEU A 70 -3.43 -5.70 -0.20
N VAL A 71 -2.33 -6.33 -0.63
CA VAL A 71 -1.80 -6.26 -1.99
C VAL A 71 -2.72 -7.14 -2.82
N GLY A 72 -3.82 -6.55 -3.31
CA GLY A 72 -4.74 -7.11 -4.29
C GLY A 72 -4.76 -8.64 -4.38
N LYS A 73 -5.01 -9.34 -3.26
CA LYS A 73 -5.30 -10.77 -3.32
C LYS A 73 -6.71 -10.86 -3.90
N ARG A 74 -6.81 -11.42 -5.09
CA ARG A 74 -8.07 -11.85 -5.69
C ARG A 74 -8.88 -12.68 -4.70
#